data_AF-A0A2H9SRU6-F1
#
_entry.id   AF-A0A2H9SRU6-F1
#
_cell.length_a   1.000
_cell.length_b   1.000
_cell.length_c   1.000
_cell.angle_alpha   90.00
_cell.angle_beta   90.00
_cell.angle_gamma   90.00
#
_symmetry.space_group_name_H-M   'P 1'
#
loop_
_entity.id
_entity.type
_entity.pdbx_description
1 polymer ?
#
loop_
_entity_poly.entity_id
_entity_poly.type
_entity_poly.pdbx_seq_one_letter_code
_entity_poly.pdbx_strand_id
1 'polypeptide(L)'
;MSRPLLTKRKADALSNGIFLVCLGILFYSTTAWWPGILLAIWAALATRQYLTGRIYDLIMSSVILLGLFLVITFSLDWSTLMPVLFILGGAYLVFREYYFVDPLDKEEQAERLKQEIKAEVKEEIQQEKRDGE
;
A
#
# COMPACT_ATOMS: atom_id res chain seq x y z
N MET A 1 10.20 -5.61 8.13
CA MET A 1 10.93 -6.14 6.96
C MET A 1 10.80 -7.65 6.94
N SER A 2 10.17 -8.21 5.91
CA SER A 2 9.94 -9.65 5.81
C SER A 2 11.25 -10.35 5.42
N ARG A 3 11.61 -11.43 6.11
CA ARG A 3 12.80 -12.21 5.77
C ARG A 3 12.57 -12.94 4.44
N PRO A 4 13.53 -12.95 3.49
CA PRO A 4 13.39 -13.69 2.25
C PRO A 4 13.33 -15.19 2.55
N LEU A 5 12.34 -15.89 1.94
CA LEU A 5 12.16 -17.33 2.12
C LEU A 5 13.14 -18.14 1.27
N LEU A 6 13.53 -17.61 0.11
CA LEU A 6 14.46 -18.24 -0.82
C LEU A 6 15.50 -17.25 -1.32
N THR A 7 16.64 -17.78 -1.78
CA THR A 7 17.64 -17.00 -2.51
C THR A 7 17.05 -16.51 -3.84
N LYS A 8 17.43 -15.30 -4.26
CA LYS A 8 16.94 -14.67 -5.50
C LYS A 8 17.02 -15.59 -6.72
N ARG A 9 18.11 -16.35 -6.86
CA ARG A 9 18.31 -17.31 -7.96
C ARG A 9 17.27 -18.44 -7.96
N LYS A 10 16.90 -18.96 -6.79
CA LYS A 10 15.86 -20.01 -6.69
C LYS A 10 14.47 -19.44 -6.94
N ALA A 11 14.20 -18.23 -6.44
CA ALA A 11 12.94 -17.53 -6.69
C ALA A 11 12.74 -17.22 -8.19
N ASP A 12 13.78 -16.76 -8.88
CA ASP A 12 13.75 -16.49 -10.33
C ASP A 12 13.50 -17.79 -11.13
N ALA A 13 14.14 -18.90 -10.76
CA ALA A 13 13.92 -20.19 -11.40
C ALA A 13 12.49 -20.70 -11.21
N LEU A 14 11.93 -20.60 -10.00
CA LEU A 14 10.55 -21.01 -9.72
C LEU A 14 9.53 -20.12 -10.45
N SER A 15 9.75 -18.81 -10.45
CA SER A 15 8.95 -17.83 -11.18
C SER A 15 8.87 -18.17 -12.67
N ASN A 16 10.01 -18.47 -13.30
CA ASN A 16 10.05 -18.86 -14.70
C ASN A 16 9.33 -20.20 -14.95
N GLY A 17 9.49 -21.17 -14.04
CA GLY A 17 8.75 -22.43 -14.11
C GLY A 17 7.24 -22.23 -14.10
N ILE A 18 6.74 -21.42 -13.16
CA ILE A 18 5.31 -21.07 -13.06
C ILE A 18 4.84 -20.34 -14.31
N PHE A 19 5.63 -19.38 -14.82
CA PHE A 19 5.31 -18.68 -16.05
C PHE A 19 5.11 -19.64 -17.24
N LEU A 20 6.02 -20.62 -17.40
CA LEU A 20 5.93 -21.63 -18.45
C LEU A 20 4.72 -22.55 -18.28
N VAL A 21 4.39 -22.95 -17.05
CA VAL A 21 3.18 -23.74 -16.76
C VAL A 21 1.92 -22.95 -17.12
N CYS A 22 1.85 -21.67 -16.73
CA CYS A 22 0.74 -20.79 -17.08
C CYS A 22 0.61 -20.60 -18.59
N LEU A 23 1.73 -20.44 -19.32
CA LEU A 23 1.71 -20.37 -20.78
C LEU A 23 1.25 -21.68 -21.44
N GLY A 24 1.62 -22.83 -20.88
CA GLY A 24 1.11 -24.13 -21.35
C GLY A 24 -0.41 -24.22 -21.24
N ILE A 25 -0.97 -23.82 -20.10
CA ILE A 25 -2.43 -23.75 -19.87
C ILE A 25 -3.07 -22.71 -20.80
N LEU A 26 -2.40 -21.59 -21.04
CA LEU A 26 -2.88 -20.54 -21.91
C LEU A 26 -3.05 -21.03 -23.35
N PHE A 27 -2.07 -21.77 -23.90
CA PHE A 27 -2.18 -22.30 -25.26
C PHE A 27 -3.33 -23.29 -25.43
N TYR A 28 -3.75 -23.95 -24.35
CA TYR A 28 -4.95 -24.77 -24.35
C TYR A 28 -6.25 -23.94 -24.38
N SER A 29 -6.20 -22.69 -23.90
CA SER A 29 -7.37 -21.81 -23.77
C SER A 29 -7.50 -20.87 -24.98
N THR A 30 -8.23 -21.28 -26.03
CA THR A 30 -8.30 -20.59 -27.33
C THR A 30 -9.01 -19.22 -27.30
N THR A 31 -9.87 -18.94 -26.32
CA THR A 31 -10.81 -17.80 -26.38
C THR A 31 -10.36 -16.53 -25.65
N ALA A 32 -9.44 -16.62 -24.68
CA ALA A 32 -9.08 -15.50 -23.79
C ALA A 32 -7.57 -15.37 -23.58
N TRP A 33 -6.80 -15.38 -24.66
CA TRP A 33 -5.34 -15.32 -24.62
C TRP A 33 -4.78 -14.05 -23.96
N TRP A 34 -5.37 -12.88 -24.22
CA TRP A 34 -4.91 -11.61 -23.64
C TRP A 34 -5.03 -11.54 -22.09
N PRO A 35 -6.22 -11.77 -21.49
CA PRO A 35 -6.35 -11.85 -20.03
C PRO A 35 -5.47 -12.94 -19.41
N GLY A 36 -5.33 -14.08 -20.10
CA GLY A 36 -4.52 -15.18 -19.61
C GLY A 36 -3.01 -14.88 -19.61
N ILE A 37 -2.48 -14.12 -20.57
CA ILE A 37 -1.08 -13.64 -20.55
C ILE A 37 -0.86 -12.74 -19.33
N LEU A 38 -1.77 -11.80 -19.08
CA LEU A 38 -1.71 -10.91 -17.92
C LEU A 38 -1.68 -11.70 -16.61
N LEU A 39 -2.52 -12.73 -16.50
CA LEU A 39 -2.57 -13.60 -15.33
C LEU A 39 -1.29 -14.44 -15.18
N ALA A 40 -0.71 -14.93 -16.29
CA ALA A 40 0.56 -15.64 -16.28
C ALA A 40 1.72 -14.75 -15.81
N ILE A 41 1.79 -13.51 -16.31
CA ILE A 41 2.79 -12.51 -15.89
C ILE A 41 2.62 -12.18 -14.42
N TRP A 42 1.38 -11.98 -13.97
CA TRP A 42 1.08 -11.74 -12.57
C TRP A 42 1.52 -12.91 -11.69
N ALA A 43 1.18 -14.15 -12.04
CA ALA A 43 1.54 -15.33 -11.26
C ALA A 43 3.06 -15.48 -11.11
N ALA A 44 3.82 -15.23 -12.19
CA ALA A 44 5.27 -15.25 -12.17
C ALA A 44 5.85 -14.16 -11.25
N LEU A 45 5.43 -12.90 -11.46
CA LEU A 45 5.90 -11.75 -10.67
C LEU A 45 5.52 -11.88 -9.18
N ALA A 46 4.28 -12.26 -8.89
CA ALA A 46 3.79 -12.47 -7.54
C ALA A 46 4.59 -13.56 -6.83
N THR A 47 4.86 -14.68 -7.49
CA THR A 47 5.67 -15.75 -6.89
C THR A 47 7.08 -15.27 -6.57
N ARG A 48 7.72 -14.55 -7.50
CA ARG A 48 9.06 -13.99 -7.29
C ARG A 48 9.10 -13.01 -6.12
N GLN A 49 8.16 -12.06 -6.09
CA GLN A 49 8.08 -11.01 -5.08
C GLN A 49 7.75 -11.57 -3.70
N TYR A 50 6.84 -12.56 -3.64
CA TYR A 50 6.48 -13.28 -2.41
C TYR A 50 7.69 -14.01 -1.82
N LEU A 51 8.40 -14.80 -2.64
CA LEU A 51 9.56 -15.58 -2.19
C LEU A 51 10.75 -14.73 -1.75
N THR A 52 10.89 -13.54 -2.35
CA THR A 52 11.95 -12.57 -2.02
C THR A 52 11.56 -11.70 -0.81
N GLY A 53 10.36 -11.86 -0.24
CA GLY A 53 9.87 -11.09 0.91
C GLY A 53 9.50 -9.63 0.60
N ARG A 54 9.32 -9.28 -0.67
CA ARG A 54 8.97 -7.92 -1.12
C ARG A 54 7.46 -7.74 -1.14
N ILE A 55 6.85 -7.75 0.05
CA ILE A 55 5.38 -7.73 0.20
C ILE A 55 4.77 -6.43 -0.35
N TYR A 56 5.41 -5.27 -0.14
CA TYR A 56 4.92 -4.00 -0.71
C TYR A 56 4.91 -4.00 -2.23
N ASP A 57 6.00 -4.46 -2.86
CA ASP A 57 6.08 -4.59 -4.33
C ASP A 57 5.03 -5.59 -4.85
N LEU A 58 4.74 -6.66 -4.08
CA LEU A 58 3.73 -7.67 -4.41
C LEU A 58 2.30 -7.10 -4.35
N ILE A 59 1.99 -6.32 -3.31
CA ILE A 59 0.67 -5.71 -3.17
C ILE A 59 0.46 -4.72 -4.33
N MET A 60 1.43 -3.85 -4.58
CA MET A 60 1.33 -2.86 -5.66
C MET A 60 1.22 -3.51 -7.04
N SER A 61 2.09 -4.48 -7.35
CA SER A 61 2.04 -5.19 -8.62
C SER A 61 0.74 -5.96 -8.79
N SER A 62 0.22 -6.57 -7.72
CA SER A 62 -1.03 -7.31 -7.74
C SER A 62 -2.22 -6.40 -7.98
N VAL A 63 -2.30 -5.25 -7.30
CA VAL A 63 -3.38 -4.27 -7.51
C VAL A 63 -3.41 -3.81 -8.97
N ILE A 64 -2.24 -3.51 -9.56
CA ILE A 64 -2.16 -3.04 -10.95
C ILE A 64 -2.52 -4.15 -11.93
N LEU A 65 -1.89 -5.33 -11.82
CA LEU A 65 -2.05 -6.42 -12.78
C LEU A 65 -3.43 -7.10 -12.66
N LEU A 66 -3.90 -7.38 -11.45
CA LEU A 66 -5.25 -7.92 -11.24
C LEU A 66 -6.31 -6.88 -11.56
N GLY A 67 -6.08 -5.60 -11.23
CA GLY A 67 -6.97 -4.51 -11.62
C GLY A 67 -7.12 -4.44 -13.13
N LEU A 68 -6.00 -4.45 -13.87
CA LEU A 68 -6.01 -4.45 -15.33
C LEU A 68 -6.66 -5.72 -15.91
N PHE A 69 -6.38 -6.89 -15.33
CA PHE A 69 -7.04 -8.14 -15.70
C PHE A 69 -8.56 -8.03 -15.57
N LEU A 70 -9.07 -7.52 -14.44
CA LEU A 70 -10.50 -7.32 -14.23
C LEU A 70 -11.10 -6.35 -15.24
N VAL A 71 -10.44 -5.22 -15.51
CA VAL A 71 -10.92 -4.23 -16.49
C VAL A 71 -11.07 -4.86 -17.88
N ILE A 72 -10.09 -5.66 -18.30
CA ILE A 72 -10.09 -6.30 -19.62
C ILE A 72 -11.12 -7.45 -19.66
N THR A 73 -11.16 -8.31 -18.64
CA THR A 73 -12.06 -9.47 -18.59
C THR A 73 -13.53 -9.06 -18.53
N PHE A 74 -13.86 -8.03 -17.75
CA PHE A 74 -15.23 -7.55 -17.62
C PHE A 74 -15.60 -6.49 -18.67
N SER A 75 -14.67 -6.13 -19.57
CA SER A 75 -14.87 -5.06 -20.56
C SER A 75 -15.50 -3.82 -19.93
N LEU A 76 -14.97 -3.41 -18.77
CA LEU A 76 -15.59 -2.36 -17.97
C LEU A 76 -15.54 -1.03 -18.73
N ASP A 77 -16.71 -0.47 -18.98
CA ASP A 77 -16.82 0.87 -19.53
C ASP A 77 -16.25 1.91 -18.56
N TRP A 78 -15.66 2.97 -19.12
CA TRP A 78 -15.18 4.13 -18.36
C TRP A 78 -16.26 4.74 -17.47
N SER A 79 -17.54 4.63 -17.88
CA SER A 79 -18.70 5.06 -17.09
C SER A 79 -18.87 4.29 -15.78
N THR A 80 -18.36 3.05 -15.68
CA THR A 80 -18.41 2.23 -14.48
C THR A 80 -17.10 2.28 -13.71
N LEU A 81 -15.97 2.36 -14.43
CA LEU A 81 -14.63 2.43 -13.84
C LEU A 81 -14.44 3.69 -12.99
N MET A 82 -14.84 4.86 -13.52
CA MET A 82 -14.66 6.15 -12.85
C MET A 82 -15.37 6.22 -11.49
N PRO A 83 -16.68 5.91 -11.37
CA PRO A 83 -17.36 5.89 -10.08
C PRO A 83 -16.69 4.98 -9.06
N VAL A 84 -16.28 3.78 -9.47
CA VAL A 84 -15.61 2.83 -8.57
C VAL A 84 -14.26 3.39 -8.08
N LEU A 85 -13.46 3.97 -8.97
CA LEU A 85 -12.21 4.64 -8.61
C LEU A 85 -12.42 5.81 -7.65
N PHE A 86 -13.45 6.63 -7.88
CA PHE A 86 -13.79 7.74 -6.99
C PHE A 86 -14.26 7.27 -5.61
N ILE A 87 -15.08 6.21 -5.53
CA ILE A 87 -15.50 5.63 -4.26
C ILE A 87 -14.30 5.07 -3.50
N LEU A 88 -13.43 4.30 -4.17
CA LEU A 88 -12.22 3.76 -3.55
C LEU A 88 -11.24 4.86 -3.11
N GLY A 89 -11.04 5.88 -3.95
CA GLY A 89 -10.17 7.01 -3.64
C GLY A 89 -10.70 7.87 -2.50
N GLY A 90 -12.01 8.15 -2.48
CA GLY A 90 -12.69 8.85 -1.40
C GLY A 90 -12.64 8.07 -0.09
N ALA A 91 -12.93 6.77 -0.13
CA ALA A 91 -12.79 5.89 1.03
C ALA A 91 -11.34 5.88 1.53
N TYR A 92 -10.36 5.75 0.64
CA TYR A 92 -8.94 5.80 0.99
C TYR A 92 -8.56 7.11 1.69
N LEU A 93 -9.04 8.27 1.21
CA LEU A 93 -8.79 9.55 1.86
C LEU A 93 -9.40 9.61 3.27
N VAL A 94 -10.64 9.16 3.44
CA VAL A 94 -11.29 9.11 4.76
C VAL A 94 -10.54 8.18 5.72
N PHE A 95 -10.14 6.99 5.26
CA PHE A 95 -9.36 6.06 6.07
C PHE A 95 -7.97 6.61 6.41
N ARG A 96 -7.31 7.26 5.45
CA ARG A 96 -6.03 7.91 5.68
C ARG A 96 -6.15 8.98 6.76
N GLU A 97 -7.11 9.89 6.64
CA GLU A 97 -7.31 10.96 7.63
C GLU A 97 -7.63 10.41 9.02
N TYR A 98 -8.49 9.38 9.10
CA TYR A 98 -8.97 8.86 10.38
C TYR A 98 -7.98 7.94 11.10
N TYR A 99 -7.19 7.14 10.35
CA TYR A 99 -6.26 6.16 10.93
C TYR A 99 -4.79 6.60 10.90
N PHE A 100 -4.40 7.48 9.97
CA PHE A 100 -3.06 8.05 9.87
C PHE A 100 -3.09 9.52 10.31
N VAL A 101 -3.31 9.76 11.61
CA VAL A 101 -2.91 11.04 12.22
C VAL A 101 -1.39 11.12 12.11
N ASP A 102 -0.90 12.01 11.24
CA ASP A 102 0.53 12.18 10.98
C ASP A 102 1.28 12.42 12.30
N PRO A 103 2.40 11.72 12.58
CA PRO A 103 3.17 11.96 13.79
C PRO A 103 3.69 13.41 13.90
N LEU A 104 3.76 14.15 12.78
CA LEU A 104 4.06 15.58 12.75
C LEU A 104 3.05 16.41 13.55
N ASP A 105 1.75 16.10 13.48
CA ASP A 105 0.73 16.84 14.22
C ASP A 105 0.86 16.63 15.74
N LYS A 106 1.33 15.45 16.15
CA LYS A 106 1.54 15.14 17.57
C LYS A 106 2.76 15.85 18.15
N GLU A 107 3.85 15.97 17.39
CA GLU A 107 5.02 16.73 17.83
C GLU A 107 4.69 18.23 17.93
N GLU A 108 4.01 18.80 16.94
CA GLU A 108 3.65 20.22 16.96
C GLU A 108 2.67 20.55 18.10
N GLN A 109 1.67 19.70 18.34
CA GLN A 109 0.77 19.85 19.50
C GLN A 109 1.51 19.71 20.84
N ALA A 110 2.45 18.76 20.95
CA ALA A 110 3.21 18.57 22.18
C ALA A 110 4.17 19.73 22.48
N GLU A 111 4.76 20.35 21.45
CA GLU A 111 5.58 21.55 21.62
C GLU A 111 4.76 22.76 22.06
N ARG A 112 3.58 22.97 21.46
CA ARG A 112 2.65 24.05 21.87
C ARG A 112 2.22 23.90 23.33
N LEU A 113 1.82 22.69 23.75
CA LEU A 113 1.45 22.41 25.14
C LEU A 113 2.60 22.68 26.12
N LYS A 114 3.83 22.29 25.76
CA LYS A 114 5.01 22.55 26.61
C LYS A 114 5.30 24.03 26.76
N GLN A 115 5.07 24.83 25.71
CA GLN A 115 5.26 26.27 25.76
C GLN A 115 4.21 26.96 26.63
N GLU A 116 2.94 26.56 26.53
CA GLU A 116 1.85 27.06 27.38
C GLU A 116 2.10 26.76 28.86
N ILE A 117 2.40 25.51 29.21
CA ILE A 117 2.70 25.11 30.60
C ILE A 117 3.91 25.89 31.14
N LYS A 118 4.95 26.08 30.31
CA LYS A 118 6.15 26.84 30.72
C LYS A 118 5.86 28.33 30.93
N ALA A 119 4.90 28.90 30.20
CA ALA A 119 4.46 30.27 30.38
C ALA A 119 3.67 30.43 31.69
N GLU A 120 2.69 29.57 31.93
CA GLU A 120 1.88 29.58 33.17
C GLU A 120 2.75 29.40 34.42
N VAL A 121 3.63 28.39 34.43
CA VAL A 121 4.53 28.15 35.57
C VAL A 121 5.46 29.35 35.82
N LYS A 122 5.89 30.04 34.77
CA LYS A 122 6.74 31.23 34.91
C LYS A 122 5.98 32.41 35.50
N GLU A 123 4.69 32.55 35.17
CA GLU A 123 3.82 33.58 35.74
C GLU A 123 3.52 33.30 37.22
N GLU A 124 3.23 32.05 37.60
CA GLU A 124 3.03 31.64 39.00
C GLU A 124 4.26 31.91 39.86
N ILE A 125 5.45 31.53 39.39
CA ILE A 125 6.73 31.78 40.11
C ILE A 125 6.98 33.29 40.27
N GLN A 126 6.53 34.11 39.31
CA GLN A 126 6.62 35.57 39.41
C GLN A 126 5.56 36.20 40.32
N GLN A 127 4.44 35.52 40.58
CA GLN A 127 3.44 35.94 41.56
C GLN A 127 3.89 35.56 42.98
N GLU A 128 4.34 34.32 43.22
CA GLU A 128 4.88 33.90 44.52
C GLU A 128 6.04 34.78 44.99
N LYS A 129 6.93 35.19 44.08
CA LYS A 129 8.03 36.12 44.42
C LYS A 129 7.58 37.53 44.75
N ARG A 130 6.40 37.96 44.27
CA ARG A 130 5.82 39.28 44.57
C ARG A 130 5.03 39.29 45.87
N ASP A 131 4.43 38.17 46.23
CA ASP A 131 3.64 38.04 47.46
C ASP A 131 4.49 37.68 48.69
N GLY A 132 5.76 37.31 48.48
CA GLY A 132 6.73 36.99 49.54
C GLY A 132 7.69 38.11 49.95
N GLU A 133 7.62 39.30 49.31
CA GLU A 133 8.29 40.55 49.72
C GLU A 133 7.33 41.46 50.48
#